data_AF-A0A930AT71-F1
#
_entry.id   AF-A0A930AT71-F1
#
_cell.length_a   1.000
_cell.length_b   1.000
_cell.length_c   1.000
_cell.angle_alpha   90.00
_cell.angle_beta   90.00
_cell.angle_gamma   90.00
#
_symmetry.space_group_name_H-M   'P 1'
#
loop_
_entity.id
_entity.type
_entity.pdbx_description
1 polymer ?
#
loop_
_entity_poly.entity_id
_entity_poly.type
_entity_poly.pdbx_seq_one_letter_code
_entity_poly.pdbx_strand_id
1 'polypeptide(L)' 'MASQLNVGEVSKPFISNAGDGYYIVKLIEKNDNEISYESIKIKFTEFNSQLEKLEKEGKVKKYIKVD' A
#
# COMPACT_ATOMS: atom_id res chain seq x y z
N MET A 1 2.23 1.16 12.22
CA MET A 1 1.51 0.26 11.29
C MET A 1 1.54 -1.14 11.89
N ALA A 2 0.40 -1.83 12.02
CA ALA A 2 0.19 -3.12 12.73
C ALA A 2 0.64 -3.18 14.22
N SER A 3 1.92 -2.96 14.52
CA SER A 3 2.51 -3.05 15.87
C SER A 3 1.96 -2.04 16.89
N GLN A 4 1.31 -0.98 16.41
CA GLN A 4 0.71 0.08 17.22
C GLN A 4 -0.78 -0.17 17.53
N LEU A 5 -1.37 -1.20 16.94
CA LEU A 5 -2.77 -1.57 17.17
C LEU A 5 -2.88 -2.48 18.39
N ASN A 6 -4.05 -2.47 19.04
CA ASN A 6 -4.41 -3.50 19.98
C ASN A 6 -4.86 -4.77 19.25
N VAL A 7 -4.73 -5.93 19.89
CA VAL A 7 -5.18 -7.21 19.29
C VAL A 7 -6.67 -7.13 18.97
N GLY A 8 -7.04 -7.46 17.73
CA GLY A 8 -8.39 -7.34 17.20
C GLY A 8 -8.74 -5.96 16.60
N GLU A 9 -7.93 -4.92 16.84
CA GLU A 9 -8.15 -3.58 16.31
C GLU A 9 -7.88 -3.49 14.81
N VAL A 10 -8.70 -2.69 14.12
CA VAL A 10 -8.59 -2.39 12.69
C VAL A 10 -8.05 -0.98 12.51
N SER A 11 -7.03 -0.82 11.68
CA SER A 11 -6.46 0.49 11.37
C SER A 11 -7.42 1.36 10.56
N LYS A 12 -7.21 2.68 10.62
CA LYS A 12 -7.68 3.57 9.55
C LYS A 12 -6.97 3.22 8.23
N PRO A 13 -7.55 3.53 7.07
CA PRO A 13 -6.85 3.38 5.79
C PRO A 13 -5.57 4.22 5.77
N PHE A 14 -4.48 3.64 5.26
CA PHE A 14 -3.21 4.35 5.08
C PHE A 14 -2.58 4.00 3.73
N ILE A 15 -1.79 4.91 3.16
CA ILE A 15 -1.07 4.68 1.91
C ILE A 15 0.13 3.76 2.19
N SER A 16 0.34 2.75 1.35
CA SER A 16 1.51 1.88 1.47
C SER A 16 2.82 2.66 1.26
N ASN A 17 3.92 2.17 1.82
CA ASN A 17 5.24 2.74 1.52
C ASN A 17 5.61 2.68 0.03
N ALA A 18 5.02 1.73 -0.70
CA ALA A 18 5.18 1.61 -2.15
C ALA A 18 4.30 2.60 -2.93
N GLY A 19 3.39 3.33 -2.27
CA GLY A 19 2.48 4.29 -2.90
C GLY A 19 1.42 3.65 -3.82
N ASP A 20 1.18 2.35 -3.67
CA ASP A 20 0.47 1.53 -4.66
C ASP A 20 -0.99 1.17 -4.27
N GLY A 21 -1.49 1.80 -3.21
CA GLY A 21 -2.86 1.63 -2.74
C GLY A 21 -3.06 2.05 -1.29
N TYR A 22 -4.33 2.03 -0.86
CA TYR A 22 -4.68 2.08 0.55
C TYR A 22 -4.64 0.68 1.14
N TYR A 23 -4.10 0.56 2.34
CA TYR A 23 -4.13 -0.65 3.14
C TYR A 23 -5.00 -0.42 4.37
N ILE A 24 -5.75 -1.45 4.72
CA ILE A 24 -6.45 -1.56 6.00
C ILE A 24 -5.92 -2.84 6.64
N VAL A 25 -5.46 -2.73 7.88
CA VAL A 25 -4.83 -3.84 8.61
C VAL A 25 -5.62 -4.15 9.87
N LYS A 26 -5.81 -5.43 10.16
CA LYS A 26 -6.31 -5.92 11.44
C LYS A 26 -5.22 -6.69 12.15
N LEU A 27 -4.94 -6.33 13.39
CA LEU A 27 -4.00 -7.11 14.21
C LEU A 27 -4.69 -8.37 14.73
N ILE A 28 -4.13 -9.54 14.43
CA ILE A 28 -4.67 -10.84 14.85
C ILE A 28 -4.01 -11.29 16.16
N GLU A 29 -2.70 -11.18 16.24
CA GLU A 29 -1.92 -11.58 17.40
C GLU A 29 -0.66 -10.74 17.51
N LYS A 30 -0.22 -10.50 18.74
CA LYS A 30 1.05 -9.84 19.05
C LYS A 30 1.67 -10.50 20.27
N ASN A 31 2.84 -11.09 20.09
CA ASN A 31 3.68 -11.59 21.17
C ASN A 31 5.04 -10.84 21.16
N ASP A 32 5.97 -11.24 22.03
CA ASP A 32 7.24 -10.52 22.21
C ASP A 32 8.14 -10.54 20.96
N ASN A 33 7.99 -11.55 20.09
CA ASN A 33 8.86 -11.76 18.94
C ASN A 33 8.15 -11.59 17.60
N GLU A 34 6.84 -11.78 17.55
CA GLU A 34 6.07 -11.88 16.31
C GLU A 34 4.75 -11.12 16.37
N ILE A 35 4.35 -10.63 15.19
CA ILE A 35 3.11 -9.89 14.97
C ILE A 35 2.40 -10.55 13.80
N SER A 36 1.22 -11.10 14.05
CA SER A 36 0.35 -11.66 13.02
C SER A 36 -0.76 -10.67 12.70
N TYR A 37 -0.94 -10.35 11.43
CA TYR A 37 -1.97 -9.42 10.98
C TYR A 37 -2.53 -9.83 9.63
N GLU A 38 -3.78 -9.45 9.39
CA GLU A 38 -4.41 -9.56 8.07
C GLU A 38 -4.51 -8.17 7.44
N SER A 39 -4.52 -8.11 6.12
CA SER A 39 -4.64 -6.84 5.40
C SER A 39 -5.46 -6.95 4.14
N ILE A 40 -6.21 -5.90 3.84
CA ILE A 40 -6.87 -5.69 2.54
C ILE A 40 -6.16 -4.54 1.84
N LYS A 41 -5.80 -4.76 0.58
CA LYS A 41 -5.28 -3.73 -0.33
C LYS A 41 -6.40 -3.21 -1.23
N ILE A 42 -6.59 -1.90 -1.21
CA ILE A 42 -7.45 -1.16 -2.13
C ILE A 42 -6.54 -0.49 -3.15
N LYS A 43 -6.50 -1.03 -4.37
CA LYS A 43 -5.68 -0.51 -5.47
C LYS A 43 -6.22 0.84 -5.97
N PHE A 44 -5.35 1.75 -6.39
CA PHE A 44 -5.75 2.97 -7.08
C PHE A 44 -6.06 2.70 -8.56
N THR A 45 -7.15 1.99 -8.83
CA THR A 45 -7.53 1.56 -10.19
C THR A 45 -7.62 2.72 -11.17
N GLU A 46 -8.24 3.83 -10.76
CA GLU A 46 -8.40 5.01 -11.63
C GLU A 46 -7.06 5.69 -11.91
N PHE A 47 -6.23 5.90 -10.88
CA PHE A 47 -4.90 6.46 -11.06
C PHE A 47 -4.05 5.59 -12.01
N ASN A 48 -4.06 4.27 -11.80
CA ASN A 48 -3.33 3.33 -12.64
C ASN A 48 -3.81 3.40 -14.09
N SER A 49 -5.14 3.41 -14.31
CA SER A 49 -5.74 3.54 -15.64
C SER A 49 -5.29 4.84 -16.34
N GLN A 50 -5.31 5.96 -15.63
CA GLN A 50 -4.88 7.25 -16.17
C GLN A 50 -3.38 7.27 -16.48
N LEU A 51 -2.55 6.72 -15.60
CA LEU A 51 -1.10 6.64 -15.82
C LEU A 51 -0.77 5.74 -17.03
N GLU A 52 -1.37 4.56 -17.11
CA GLU A 52 -1.21 3.65 -18.26
C GLU A 52 -1.64 4.32 -19.57
N LYS A 53 -2.71 5.12 -19.55
CA LYS A 53 -3.14 5.91 -20.71
C LYS A 53 -2.08 6.92 -21.12
N LEU A 54 -1.52 7.68 -20.18
CA LEU A 54 -0.47 8.65 -20.45
C LEU A 54 0.81 7.99 -20.99
N GLU A 55 1.17 6.82 -20.48
CA GLU A 55 2.29 6.02 -20.99
C GLU A 55 2.05 5.57 -22.43
N LYS A 56 0.86 5.03 -22.75
CA LYS A 56 0.46 4.64 -24.11
C LYS A 56 0.42 5.81 -25.08
N GLU A 57 0.04 6.99 -24.62
CA GLU A 57 0.05 8.24 -25.41
C GLU A 57 1.46 8.84 -25.57
N GLY A 58 2.50 8.22 -25.01
CA GLY A 58 3.88 8.71 -25.11
C GLY A 58 4.14 9.99 -24.31
N LYS A 59 3.26 10.33 -23.35
CA LYS A 59 3.33 11.55 -22.54
C LYS A 59 4.19 11.41 -21.29
N VAL A 60 4.68 10.20 -21.00
CA VAL A 60 5.52 9.90 -19.83
C VAL A 60 6.98 9.73 -20.25
N LYS A 61 7.89 10.49 -19.63
CA LYS A 61 9.35 10.33 -19.77
C LYS A 61 9.90 9.66 -18.52
N LYS A 62 10.51 8.47 -18.68
CA LYS A 62 11.17 7.74 -17.59
C LYS A 62 12.65 8.11 -17.57
N TYR A 63 13.14 8.58 -16.44
CA TYR A 63 14.57 8.83 -16.22
C TYR A 63 15.14 7.66 -15.44
N ILE A 64 16.06 6.92 -16.05
CA ILE A 64 16.85 5.93 -15.33
C ILE A 64 18.14 6.62 -14.92
N LYS A 65 18.36 6.73 -13.61
CA LYS A 65 19.65 7.18 -13.08
C LYS A 65 20.61 6.00 -13.20
N VAL A 66 21.66 6.17 -14.00
CA VAL A 66 22.77 5.22 -14.09
C VAL A 66 23.86 5.83 -13.22
N ASP A 67 24.14 5.18 -12.08
CA ASP A 67 25.30 5.50 -11.25
C ASP A 67 26.58 4.93 -11.87
#